data_AF-A0A8H4UFX1-F1
#
_entry.id   AF-A0A8H4UFX1-F1
#
_cell.length_a   1.000
_cell.length_b   1.000
_cell.length_c   1.000
_cell.angle_alpha   90.00
_cell.angle_beta   90.00
_cell.angle_gamma   90.00
#
_symmetry.space_group_name_H-M   'P 1'
#
loop_
_entity.id
_entity.type
_entity.pdbx_description
1 polymer ?
#
loop_
_entity_poly.entity_id
_entity_poly.type
_entity_poly.pdbx_seq_one_letter_code
_entity_poly.pdbx_strand_id
1 'polypeptide(L)'
;MKVTFKDLKQQKFTLDVEPSELISAVKEKISAEKGWEPKQQKLIYSGKILKDEETVASYNIEEKGFVVCMVNKPKAPKPAPAAESSAPPATPAQPVANTPAAPP
;
A
#
# COMPACT_ATOMS: atom_id res chain seq x y z
N MET A 1 -9.44 -3.83 -13.03
CA MET A 1 -9.69 -5.30 -13.16
C MET A 1 -10.31 -5.77 -11.84
N LYS A 2 -11.36 -6.61 -11.88
CA LYS A 2 -12.17 -6.91 -10.68
C LYS A 2 -11.68 -8.15 -9.94
N VAL A 3 -10.92 -7.97 -8.86
CA VAL A 3 -10.41 -9.09 -8.07
C VAL A 3 -11.30 -9.33 -6.86
N THR A 4 -11.62 -10.60 -6.60
CA THR A 4 -12.38 -11.00 -5.41
C THR A 4 -11.42 -11.28 -4.27
N PHE A 5 -11.51 -10.56 -3.17
CA PHE A 5 -10.74 -10.81 -1.96
C PHE A 5 -11.59 -11.55 -0.94
N LYS A 6 -11.04 -12.60 -0.32
CA LYS A 6 -11.72 -13.40 0.71
C LYS A 6 -10.92 -13.40 2.00
N ASP A 7 -11.56 -12.99 3.09
CA ASP A 7 -10.95 -13.00 4.42
C ASP A 7 -11.06 -14.35 5.13
N LEU A 8 -10.28 -14.53 6.21
CA LEU A 8 -10.42 -15.65 7.16
C LEU A 8 -11.83 -15.74 7.76
N LYS A 9 -12.54 -14.61 7.87
CA LYS A 9 -13.96 -14.57 8.25
C LYS A 9 -14.91 -15.07 7.16
N GLN A 10 -14.39 -15.62 6.07
CA GLN A 10 -15.15 -16.07 4.90
C GLN A 10 -15.92 -14.94 4.18
N GLN A 11 -15.61 -13.69 4.52
CA GLN A 11 -16.22 -12.51 3.94
C GLN A 11 -15.50 -12.17 2.62
N LYS A 12 -16.24 -12.25 1.52
CA LYS A 12 -15.75 -11.88 0.19
C LYS A 12 -16.12 -10.44 -0.15
N PHE A 13 -15.20 -9.72 -0.78
CA PHE A 13 -15.43 -8.38 -1.31
C PHE A 13 -14.72 -8.24 -2.65
N THR A 14 -15.22 -7.38 -3.52
CA THR A 14 -14.63 -7.15 -4.85
C THR A 14 -13.96 -5.79 -4.82
N LEU A 15 -12.70 -5.71 -5.24
CA LEU A 15 -11.97 -4.47 -5.40
C LEU A 15 -11.52 -4.32 -6.85
N ASP A 16 -11.54 -3.09 -7.35
CA ASP A 16 -10.91 -2.78 -8.62
C ASP A 16 -9.43 -2.51 -8.39
N VAL A 17 -8.60 -3.38 -8.97
CA VAL A 17 -7.14 -3.34 -8.90
C VAL A 17 -6.59 -3.49 -10.30
N GLU A 18 -5.49 -2.81 -10.56
CA GLU A 18 -4.84 -2.85 -11.85
C GLU A 18 -3.78 -3.98 -11.88
N PRO A 19 -3.65 -4.76 -12.97
CA PRO A 19 -2.57 -5.74 -13.09
C PRO A 19 -1.16 -5.10 -13.03
N SER A 20 -1.08 -3.81 -13.37
CA SER A 20 0.11 -2.96 -13.23
C SER A 20 0.45 -2.62 -11.77
N GLU A 21 -0.51 -2.71 -10.84
CA GLU A 21 -0.26 -2.43 -9.43
C GLU A 21 0.56 -3.54 -8.76
N LEU A 22 1.36 -3.12 -7.79
CA LEU A 22 2.10 -4.00 -6.90
C LEU A 22 1.16 -4.62 -5.85
N ILE A 23 1.49 -5.83 -5.39
CA ILE A 23 0.79 -6.46 -4.26
C ILE A 23 0.80 -5.57 -3.01
N SER A 24 1.85 -4.73 -2.84
CA SER A 24 1.88 -3.71 -1.78
C SER A 24 0.72 -2.71 -1.88
N ALA A 25 0.42 -2.19 -3.07
CA ALA A 25 -0.67 -1.23 -3.28
C ALA A 25 -2.05 -1.86 -3.02
N VAL A 26 -2.22 -3.11 -3.45
CA VAL A 26 -3.44 -3.90 -3.17
C VAL A 26 -3.61 -4.10 -1.66
N LYS A 27 -2.52 -4.41 -0.94
CA LYS A 27 -2.54 -4.54 0.53
C LYS A 27 -2.92 -3.24 1.20
N GLU A 28 -2.46 -2.10 0.70
CA GLU A 28 -2.79 -0.78 1.21
C GLU A 28 -4.27 -0.44 1.02
N LYS A 29 -4.84 -0.70 -0.17
CA LYS A 29 -6.28 -0.54 -0.45
C LYS A 29 -7.14 -1.42 0.46
N ILE A 30 -6.76 -2.69 0.65
CA ILE A 30 -7.45 -3.59 1.58
C ILE A 30 -7.30 -3.11 3.02
N SER A 31 -6.11 -2.65 3.42
CA SER A 31 -5.86 -2.07 4.74
C SER A 31 -6.73 -0.84 4.99
N ALA A 32 -6.94 0.01 3.99
CA ALA A 32 -7.81 1.18 4.10
C ALA A 32 -9.29 0.80 4.21
N GLU A 33 -9.75 -0.15 3.39
CA GLU A 33 -11.15 -0.60 3.36
C GLU A 33 -11.55 -1.44 4.59
N LYS A 34 -10.61 -2.28 5.08
CA LYS A 34 -10.87 -3.24 6.16
C LYS A 34 -10.21 -2.89 7.49
N GLY A 35 -9.26 -1.96 7.51
CA GLY A 35 -8.50 -1.60 8.72
C GLY A 35 -7.50 -2.67 9.16
N TRP A 36 -6.91 -3.42 8.24
CA TRP A 36 -5.98 -4.51 8.52
C TRP A 36 -4.52 -4.10 8.32
N GLU A 37 -3.63 -4.42 9.27
CA GLU A 37 -2.22 -4.01 9.14
C GLU A 37 -1.54 -4.63 7.91
N PRO A 38 -0.89 -3.82 7.05
CA PRO A 38 -0.24 -4.31 5.83
C PRO A 38 0.90 -5.29 6.14
N LYS A 39 1.52 -5.19 7.31
CA LYS A 39 2.63 -6.05 7.73
C LYS A 39 2.20 -7.45 8.18
N GLN A 40 0.93 -7.60 8.58
CA GLN A 40 0.34 -8.86 9.06
C GLN A 40 -0.54 -9.53 8.00
N GLN A 41 -0.90 -8.79 6.95
CA GLN A 41 -1.72 -9.28 5.87
C GLN A 41 -0.90 -10.12 4.88
N LYS A 42 -1.29 -11.39 4.73
CA LYS A 42 -0.77 -12.29 3.69
C LYS A 42 -1.85 -12.45 2.63
N LEU A 43 -1.47 -12.17 1.38
CA LEU A 43 -2.32 -12.47 0.23
C LEU A 43 -1.94 -13.86 -0.27
N ILE A 44 -2.93 -14.71 -0.53
CA ILE A 44 -2.74 -16.07 -1.04
C ILE A 44 -3.59 -16.22 -2.30
N TYR A 45 -2.94 -16.52 -3.41
CA TYR A 45 -3.58 -16.76 -4.71
C TYR A 45 -3.14 -18.10 -5.27
N SER A 46 -4.09 -18.92 -5.73
CA SER A 46 -3.80 -20.26 -6.27
C SER A 46 -2.91 -21.13 -5.34
N GLY A 47 -3.10 -21.00 -4.02
CA GLY A 47 -2.29 -21.69 -3.01
C GLY A 47 -0.88 -21.14 -2.77
N LYS A 48 -0.48 -20.06 -3.46
CA LYS A 48 0.81 -19.37 -3.25
C LYS A 48 0.62 -18.05 -2.51
N ILE A 49 1.50 -17.79 -1.55
CA ILE A 49 1.52 -16.50 -0.85
C ILE A 49 2.16 -15.47 -1.78
N LEU A 50 1.39 -14.44 -2.12
CA LEU A 50 1.81 -13.28 -2.91
C LEU A 50 2.74 -12.42 -2.05
N LYS A 51 3.91 -12.06 -2.59
CA LYS A 51 4.85 -11.11 -1.97
C LYS A 51 4.66 -9.71 -2.51
N ASP A 52 4.95 -8.72 -1.67
CA ASP A 52 4.79 -7.28 -1.96
C ASP A 52 5.72 -6.81 -3.10
N GLU A 53 6.79 -7.56 -3.34
CA GLU A 53 7.84 -7.30 -4.35
C GLU A 53 7.40 -7.67 -5.78
N GLU A 54 6.23 -8.28 -5.95
CA GLU A 54 5.70 -8.65 -7.28
C GLU A 54 4.38 -7.93 -7.60
N THR A 55 4.05 -7.89 -8.88
CA THR A 55 2.82 -7.28 -9.40
C THR A 55 1.70 -8.31 -9.56
N VAL A 56 0.46 -7.80 -9.58
CA VAL A 56 -0.74 -8.61 -9.83
C VAL A 56 -0.64 -9.36 -11.17
N ALA A 57 -0.07 -8.72 -12.20
CA ALA A 57 0.20 -9.32 -13.50
C ALA A 57 1.18 -10.50 -13.43
N SER A 58 2.24 -10.40 -12.61
CA SER A 58 3.29 -11.44 -12.52
C SER A 58 2.72 -12.79 -12.06
N TYR A 59 1.75 -12.72 -11.14
CA TYR A 59 1.04 -13.91 -10.64
C TYR A 59 -0.07 -14.42 -11.56
N ASN A 60 -0.30 -13.79 -12.72
CA ASN A 60 -1.40 -14.13 -13.63
C ASN A 60 -2.73 -14.19 -12.86
N ILE A 61 -2.97 -13.21 -12.00
CA ILE A 61 -4.27 -13.08 -11.32
C ILE A 61 -5.30 -12.84 -12.40
N GLU A 62 -6.33 -13.67 -12.47
CA GLU A 62 -7.38 -13.56 -13.49
C GLU A 62 -8.37 -12.44 -13.16
N GLU A 63 -9.06 -11.93 -14.18
CA GLU A 63 -10.02 -10.81 -14.04
C GLU A 63 -11.26 -11.16 -13.20
N LYS A 64 -11.39 -12.44 -12.85
CA LYS A 64 -12.37 -13.02 -11.91
C LYS A 64 -11.70 -13.89 -10.85
N GLY A 65 -10.40 -13.73 -10.64
CA GLY A 65 -9.63 -14.48 -9.65
C GLY A 65 -10.08 -14.19 -8.22
N PHE A 66 -9.83 -15.16 -7.32
CA PHE A 66 -10.03 -14.98 -5.88
C PHE A 66 -8.68 -14.96 -5.15
N VAL A 67 -8.43 -13.92 -4.38
CA VAL A 67 -7.26 -13.79 -3.51
C VAL A 67 -7.74 -13.94 -2.07
N VAL A 68 -7.15 -14.87 -1.33
CA VAL A 68 -7.42 -15.02 0.10
C VAL A 68 -6.50 -14.08 0.88
N CYS A 69 -7.05 -13.22 1.74
CA CYS A 69 -6.27 -12.45 2.70
C CYS A 69 -6.34 -13.11 4.08
N MET A 70 -5.18 -13.30 4.70
CA MET A 70 -5.05 -13.75 6.09
C MET A 70 -4.38 -12.67 6.92
N VAL A 71 -4.88 -12.42 8.14
CA VAL A 71 -4.31 -11.47 9.10
C VAL A 71 -3.92 -12.21 10.40
N ASN A 72 -2.69 -12.03 10.86
CA ASN A 72 -2.19 -12.66 12.09
C ASN A 72 -1.90 -11.57 13.15
N LYS A 73 -2.72 -11.50 14.22
CA LYS A 73 -2.66 -10.42 15.22
C LYS A 73 -1.77 -10.82 16.40
N PRO A 74 -0.68 -10.09 16.68
CA PRO A 74 -0.69 -9.23 17.87
C PRO A 74 0.04 -7.86 17.71
N LYS A 75 -0.60 -6.84 18.29
CA LYS A 75 -0.13 -5.53 18.83
C LYS A 75 0.92 -4.68 18.05
N ALA A 76 0.43 -3.55 17.52
CA ALA A 76 1.12 -2.35 16.98
C ALA A 76 2.33 -1.86 17.82
N PRO A 77 3.32 -1.11 17.27
CA PRO A 77 3.14 0.00 16.31
C PRO A 77 4.19 0.15 15.17
N LYS A 78 3.80 0.78 14.06
CA LYS A 78 4.27 2.13 13.64
C LYS A 78 3.73 2.45 12.23
N PRO A 79 2.96 3.54 12.06
CA PRO A 79 2.76 4.17 10.76
C PRO A 79 4.06 4.90 10.40
N ALA A 80 4.64 4.59 9.26
CA ALA A 80 5.72 5.37 8.66
C ALA A 80 5.72 5.07 7.16
N PRO A 81 6.03 6.06 6.32
CA PRO A 81 5.18 7.23 6.08
C PRO A 81 4.69 7.19 4.63
N ALA A 82 3.68 8.01 4.31
CA ALA A 82 3.48 8.45 2.94
C ALA A 82 4.84 8.89 2.39
N ALA A 83 5.28 8.20 1.34
CA ALA A 83 6.39 8.64 0.54
C ALA A 83 6.12 10.10 0.19
N GLU A 84 6.99 10.95 0.72
CA GLU A 84 7.25 12.26 0.18
C GLU A 84 7.20 12.18 -1.34
N SER A 85 6.25 12.92 -1.89
CA SER A 85 6.38 13.69 -3.12
C SER A 85 7.84 13.89 -3.51
N SER A 86 8.39 12.96 -4.28
CA SER A 86 9.69 13.10 -4.96
C SER A 86 9.44 13.38 -6.43
N ALA A 87 8.60 14.38 -6.72
CA ALA A 87 8.88 15.24 -7.85
C ALA A 87 9.85 16.30 -7.32
N PRO A 88 11.08 16.43 -7.82
CA PRO A 88 11.94 17.55 -7.43
C PRO A 88 11.38 18.84 -8.05
N PRO A 89 10.91 19.85 -7.28
CA PRO A 89 10.77 21.17 -7.82
C PRO A 89 12.16 21.81 -7.90
N ALA A 90 12.53 22.24 -9.10
CA ALA A 90 13.72 23.05 -9.34
C ALA A 90 13.72 24.27 -8.40
N THR A 91 14.81 24.48 -7.67
CA THR A 91 15.06 25.71 -6.90
C THR A 91 16.01 26.60 -7.70
N PRO A 92 15.58 27.73 -8.27
CA PRO A 92 16.47 28.84 -8.58
C PRO A 92 16.86 29.56 -7.27
N ALA A 93 18.15 29.56 -7.00
CA ALA A 93 18.78 30.25 -5.88
C ALA A 93 18.44 31.74 -5.85
N GLN A 94 17.92 32.24 -4.72
CA GLN A 94 18.13 33.62 -4.28
C GLN A 94 18.17 33.69 -2.74
N PRO A 95 19.31 34.05 -2.13
CA PRO A 95 19.34 34.48 -0.74
C PRO A 95 19.27 36.01 -0.70
N VAL A 96 18.17 36.57 -0.19
CA VAL A 96 18.20 37.95 0.32
C VAL A 96 18.25 37.89 1.84
N ALA A 97 19.48 37.92 2.36
CA ALA A 97 19.74 38.17 3.77
C ALA A 97 19.59 39.68 4.00
N ASN A 98 18.59 40.09 4.75
CA ASN A 98 18.56 41.40 5.40
C ASN A 98 17.89 41.29 6.77
N THR A 99 18.68 41.62 7.81
CA THR A 99 18.27 41.98 9.19
C THR A 99 17.83 40.75 10.03
N PRO A 100 18.09 40.63 11.36
CA PRO A 100 18.07 41.70 12.37
C PRO A 100 19.07 41.56 13.54
N ALA A 101 19.29 42.65 14.30
CA ALA A 101 19.40 42.61 15.77
C ALA A 101 19.70 44.00 16.38
N ALA A 102 18.74 44.51 17.15
CA ALA A 102 18.94 45.36 18.33
C ALA A 102 18.83 44.44 19.58
N PRO A 103 18.98 44.88 20.86
CA PRO A 103 19.54 46.10 21.47
C PRO A 103 20.61 45.73 22.56
N PRO A 104 20.98 46.64 23.47
CA PRO A 104 20.48 46.50 24.86
C PRO A 104 19.77 47.74 25.42
#